data_AF-A0A0P9D3T4-F1
#
_entry.id   AF-A0A0P9D3T4-F1
#
_cell.length_a   1.000
_cell.length_b   1.000
_cell.length_c   1.000
_cell.angle_alpha   90.00
_cell.angle_beta   90.00
_cell.angle_gamma   90.00
#
_symmetry.space_group_name_H-M   'P 1'
#
loop_
_entity.id
_entity.type
_entity.pdbx_description
1 polymer ?
#
loop_
_entity_poly.entity_id
_entity_poly.type
_entity_poly.pdbx_seq_one_letter_code
_entity_poly.pdbx_strand_id
1 'polypeptide(L)' 'EQRIADDPNGRIEQAVVGSGRARVFSDGIEREVTWQKDAAASPLGFFDADGSEVKLNAGPGWIVAVPSLDNLTVE' A
#
# COMPACT_ATOMS: atom_id res chain seq x y z
N GLU A 1 11.84 -1.77 -7.31
CA GLU A 1 12.20 -2.99 -6.58
C GLU A 1 13.63 -2.86 -6.08
N GLN A 2 13.86 -3.06 -4.78
CA GLN A 2 15.20 -3.00 -4.19
C GLN A 2 15.76 -4.42 -4.14
N ARG A 3 16.94 -4.65 -4.72
CA ARG A 3 17.64 -5.94 -4.61
C ARG A 3 18.41 -6.00 -3.30
N ILE A 4 18.50 -7.21 -2.73
CA ILE A 4 19.38 -7.47 -1.59
C ILE A 4 20.81 -7.60 -2.13
N ALA A 5 21.73 -6.82 -1.57
CA ALA A 5 23.15 -6.87 -1.96
C ALA A 5 23.73 -8.27 -1.71
N ASP A 6 24.54 -8.75 -2.66
CA ASP A 6 25.21 -10.06 -2.62
C ASP A 6 24.28 -11.28 -2.43
N ASP A 7 22.99 -11.18 -2.77
CA ASP A 7 22.08 -12.32 -2.71
C ASP A 7 22.09 -13.13 -4.02
N PRO A 8 22.68 -14.35 -4.05
CA PRO A 8 22.80 -15.15 -5.27
C PRO A 8 21.45 -15.65 -5.81
N ASN A 9 20.41 -15.64 -4.98
CA ASN A 9 19.06 -16.03 -5.36
C ASN A 9 18.25 -14.88 -5.96
N GLY A 10 18.80 -13.66 -5.98
CA GLY A 10 18.16 -12.50 -6.58
C GLY A 10 16.85 -12.08 -5.91
N ARG A 11 16.69 -12.30 -4.60
CA ARG A 11 15.50 -11.87 -3.86
C ARG A 11 15.48 -10.35 -3.76
N ILE A 12 14.27 -9.84 -3.53
CA ILE A 12 14.02 -8.42 -3.34
C ILE A 12 13.77 -8.11 -1.86
N GLU A 13 14.15 -6.90 -1.48
CA GLU A 13 13.71 -6.27 -0.26
C GLU A 13 12.50 -5.39 -0.56
N GLN A 14 11.46 -5.50 0.25
CA GLN A 14 10.26 -4.69 0.18
C GLN A 14 10.08 -3.96 1.51
N ALA A 15 10.18 -2.63 1.47
CA ALA A 15 9.84 -1.82 2.64
C ALA A 15 8.33 -1.91 2.90
N VAL A 16 7.95 -2.34 4.11
CA VAL A 16 6.57 -2.49 4.58
C VAL A 16 6.27 -1.70 5.85
N VAL A 17 7.24 -0.90 6.32
CA VAL A 17 7.11 0.06 7.42
C VAL A 17 7.48 1.43 6.84
N GLY A 18 6.71 2.45 7.17
CA GLY A 18 6.82 3.79 6.60
C GLY A 18 5.48 4.32 6.10
N SER A 19 5.51 5.16 5.09
CA SER A 19 4.33 5.71 4.44
C SER A 19 4.54 5.86 2.94
N GLY A 20 3.44 5.97 2.19
CA GLY A 20 3.50 6.20 0.75
C GLY A 20 2.11 6.34 0.13
N ARG A 21 2.08 6.59 -1.18
CA ARG A 21 0.82 6.70 -1.93
C ARG A 21 0.18 5.33 -2.12
N ALA A 22 -1.15 5.28 -2.12
CA ALA A 22 -1.95 4.12 -2.45
C ALA A 22 -3.25 4.52 -3.17
N ARG A 23 -3.93 3.53 -3.73
CA ARG A 23 -5.26 3.66 -4.33
C ARG A 23 -6.20 2.70 -3.61
N VAL A 24 -7.36 3.18 -3.17
CA VAL A 24 -8.41 2.37 -2.54
C VAL A 24 -9.59 2.29 -3.50
N PHE A 25 -10.01 1.07 -3.81
CA PHE A 25 -11.17 0.80 -4.65
C PHE A 25 -12.29 0.23 -3.78
N SER A 26 -13.39 0.97 -3.66
CA SER A 26 -14.59 0.51 -2.94
C SER A 26 -15.84 1.13 -3.55
N ASP A 27 -16.96 0.40 -3.55
CA ASP A 27 -18.25 0.90 -4.04
C ASP A 27 -18.21 1.46 -5.48
N GLY A 28 -17.33 0.91 -6.32
CA GLY A 28 -17.12 1.39 -7.70
C GLY A 28 -16.38 2.72 -7.80
N ILE A 29 -15.81 3.22 -6.68
CA ILE A 29 -15.08 4.48 -6.61
C ILE A 29 -13.62 4.19 -6.29
N GLU A 30 -12.74 4.91 -6.98
CA GLU A 30 -11.32 4.95 -6.70
C GLU A 30 -10.97 6.21 -5.88
N ARG A 31 -10.17 6.03 -4.82
CA ARG A 31 -9.65 7.11 -3.98
C ARG A 31 -8.13 7.05 -3.94
N GLU A 32 -7.48 8.20 -4.13
CA GLU A 32 -6.06 8.36 -3.82
C GLU A 32 -5.88 8.63 -2.34
N VAL A 33 -5.01 7.86 -1.69
CA VAL A 33 -4.81 7.89 -0.24
C VAL A 33 -3.32 7.77 0.09
N THR A 34 -2.98 8.05 1.34
CA THR A 34 -1.66 7.72 1.91
C THR A 34 -1.79 6.47 2.77
N TRP A 35 -0.98 5.45 2.52
CA TRP A 35 -0.81 4.35 3.46
C TRP A 35 0.25 4.73 4.50
N GLN A 36 0.07 4.28 5.75
CA GLN A 36 1.06 4.46 6.81
C GLN A 36 1.10 3.25 7.74
N LYS A 37 2.31 2.88 8.15
CA LYS A 37 2.57 1.83 9.13
C LYS A 37 3.84 2.15 9.91
N ASP A 38 3.68 2.58 11.16
CA ASP A 38 4.77 3.16 11.95
C ASP A 38 5.84 2.15 12.38
N ALA A 39 5.43 0.89 12.61
CA ALA A 39 6.32 -0.18 13.01
C ALA A 39 5.84 -1.54 12.50
N ALA A 40 6.68 -2.57 12.61
CA ALA A 40 6.35 -3.93 12.17
C ALA A 40 5.06 -4.47 12.82
N ALA A 41 4.83 -4.16 14.11
CA ALA A 41 3.64 -4.58 14.86
C ALA A 41 2.46 -3.60 14.78
N SER A 42 2.65 -2.40 14.22
CA SER A 42 1.58 -1.41 14.07
C SER A 42 0.59 -1.82 12.97
N PRO A 43 -0.69 -1.44 13.08
CA PRO A 43 -1.64 -1.63 11.99
C PRO A 43 -1.21 -0.84 10.74
N LEU A 44 -1.61 -1.34 9.57
CA LEU A 44 -1.56 -0.58 8.32
C LEU A 44 -2.80 0.31 8.25
N GLY A 45 -2.61 1.62 8.21
CA GLY A 45 -3.68 2.61 8.03
C GLY A 45 -3.68 3.21 6.63
N PHE A 46 -4.83 3.76 6.24
CA PHE A 46 -5.02 4.50 5.00
C PHE A 46 -5.68 5.84 5.32
N PHE A 47 -5.16 6.92 4.75
CA PHE A 47 -5.55 8.29 5.11
C PHE A 47 -5.87 9.11 3.87
N ASP A 48 -6.98 9.84 3.91
CA ASP A 48 -7.36 10.81 2.89
C ASP A 48 -6.43 12.04 2.91
N ALA A 49 -6.56 12.92 1.91
CA ALA A 49 -5.72 14.10 1.76
C ALA A 49 -5.80 15.08 2.94
N ASP A 50 -6.87 15.05 3.72
CA ASP A 50 -7.05 15.86 4.93
C ASP A 50 -6.51 15.20 6.21
N GLY A 51 -5.96 13.98 6.10
CA GLY A 51 -5.42 13.19 7.21
C GLY A 51 -6.46 12.34 7.94
N SER A 52 -7.73 12.34 7.49
CA SER A 52 -8.76 11.45 8.05
C SER A 52 -8.49 10.01 7.66
N GLU A 53 -8.72 9.07 8.59
CA GLU A 53 -8.60 7.64 8.29
C GLU A 53 -9.74 7.17 7.39
N VAL A 54 -9.39 6.47 6.32
CA VAL A 54 -10.34 5.90 5.36
C VAL A 54 -11.06 4.73 6.01
N LYS A 55 -12.39 4.83 6.12
CA LYS A 55 -13.23 3.74 6.61
C LYS A 55 -13.48 2.73 5.50
N LEU A 56 -13.06 1.48 5.73
CA LEU A 56 -13.35 0.37 4.84
C LEU A 56 -14.72 -0.24 5.17
N ASN A 57 -15.45 -0.64 4.13
CA ASN A 57 -16.71 -1.35 4.31
C ASN A 57 -16.48 -2.71 4.97
N ALA A 58 -17.45 -3.14 5.77
CA ALA A 58 -17.41 -4.47 6.36
C ALA A 58 -17.49 -5.56 5.27
N GLY A 59 -16.55 -6.50 5.29
CA GLY A 59 -16.53 -7.62 4.35
C GLY A 59 -15.10 -8.00 3.96
N PRO A 60 -14.97 -8.90 2.96
CA PRO A 60 -13.67 -9.26 2.40
C PRO A 60 -12.97 -8.05 1.78
N GLY A 61 -11.67 -7.92 2.04
CA GLY A 61 -10.81 -6.92 1.44
C GLY A 61 -9.53 -7.54 0.92
N TRP A 62 -8.93 -6.91 -0.09
CA TRP A 62 -7.66 -7.32 -0.68
C TRP A 62 -6.64 -6.20 -0.52
N ILE A 63 -5.43 -6.56 -0.11
CA ILE A 63 -4.28 -5.65 -0.08
C ILE A 63 -3.28 -6.16 -1.10
N VAL A 64 -2.93 -5.31 -2.06
CA VAL A 64 -1.98 -5.63 -3.12
C VAL A 64 -0.82 -4.65 -3.02
N ALA A 65 0.37 -5.17 -2.74
CA ALA A 65 1.60 -4.39 -2.83
C ALA A 65 2.12 -4.45 -4.27
N VAL A 66 2.35 -3.28 -4.86
CA VAL A 66 2.94 -3.15 -6.20
C VAL A 66 4.28 -2.40 -6.11
N PRO A 67 5.27 -2.71 -6.97
CA PRO A 67 6.56 -2.03 -6.95
C PRO A 67 6.49 -0.52 -7.26
N SER A 68 5.51 -0.12 -8.07
CA SER A 68 5.16 1.28 -8.37
C SER A 68 3.66 1.35 -8.67
N LEU A 69 3.03 2.49 -8.34
CA LEU A 69 1.66 2.77 -8.78
C LEU A 69 1.54 2.94 -10.30
N ASP A 70 2.63 3.17 -11.01
CA ASP A 70 2.62 3.21 -12.49
C ASP A 70 2.28 1.83 -13.10
N ASN A 71 2.42 0.75 -12.32
CA ASN A 71 2.03 -0.59 -12.73
C ASN A 71 0.53 -0.87 -12.53
N LEU A 72 -0.22 0.09 -11.99
CA LEU A 72 -1.67 -0.01 -11.81
C LEU A 72 -2.37 0.68 -12.99
N THR A 73 -3.19 -0.07 -13.71
CA THR A 73 -4.07 0.48 -14.76
C THR A 73 -5.52 0.29 -14.33
N VAL A 74 -6.35 1.30 -14.58
CA VAL A 74 -7.80 1.28 -14.32
C VAL A 74 -8.50 1.49 -15.66
N GLU A 75 -9.42 0.60 -15.99
CA GLU A 75 -10.21 0.61 -17.24
C GLU A 75 -11.67 0.95 -16.99
#